data_AF-A0AAV1P6B8-F1
#
_entry.id   AF-A0AAV1P6B8-F1
#
_cell.length_a   1.000
_cell.length_b   1.000
_cell.length_c   1.000
_cell.angle_alpha   90.00
_cell.angle_beta   90.00
_cell.angle_gamma   90.00
#
_symmetry.space_group_name_H-M   'P 1'
#
loop_
_entity.id
_entity.type
_entity.pdbx_description
1 polymer ?
#
loop_
_entity_poly.entity_id
_entity_poly.type
_entity_poly.pdbx_seq_one_letter_code
_entity_poly.pdbx_strand_id
1 'polypeptide(L)'
;MEGRLDLIEACLSTLQKEHHEAQRCMDDMDKALTTADNCITALEATCNELHTANGLLRAKVCDLEGCSRRLNIRIVGIKEGEEDGHPTEFVPRLIPELLGRDNFSKPLKIDRAHRSL
;
A
#
# COMPACT_ATOMS: atom_id res chain seq x y z
N MET A 1 67.11 19.54 35.40
CA MET A 1 66.46 19.50 34.07
C MET A 1 65.76 18.16 33.82
N GLU A 2 66.26 17.05 34.37
CA GLU A 2 65.66 15.70 34.25
C GLU A 2 64.17 15.62 34.62
N GLY A 3 63.75 16.07 35.81
CA GLY A 3 62.34 15.90 36.22
C GLY A 3 61.29 16.58 35.32
N ARG A 4 61.67 17.60 34.53
CA ARG A 4 60.75 18.21 33.55
C ARG A 4 60.63 17.37 32.27
N LEU A 5 61.70 16.66 31.89
CA LEU A 5 61.68 15.74 30.75
C LEU A 5 60.85 14.50 31.08
N ASP A 6 60.99 13.95 32.29
CA ASP A 6 60.20 12.82 32.76
C ASP A 6 58.68 13.13 32.77
N LEU A 7 58.31 14.34 33.21
CA LEU A 7 56.92 14.84 33.16
C LEU A 7 56.38 14.95 31.74
N ILE A 8 57.21 15.42 30.80
CA ILE A 8 56.83 15.53 29.39
C ILE A 8 56.65 14.13 28.78
N GLU A 9 57.55 13.20 29.07
CA GLU A 9 57.47 11.82 28.58
C GLU A 9 56.21 11.09 29.11
N ALA A 10 55.89 11.27 30.39
CA ALA A 10 54.66 10.74 30.98
C ALA A 10 53.40 11.35 30.34
N CYS A 11 53.39 12.66 30.10
CA CYS A 11 52.29 13.35 29.43
C CYS A 11 52.11 12.87 27.98
N LEU A 12 53.21 12.71 27.25
CA LEU A 12 53.20 12.24 25.87
C LEU A 12 52.69 10.80 25.75
N SER A 13 53.10 9.93 26.69
CA SER A 13 52.63 8.54 26.78
C SER A 13 51.12 8.46 27.05
N THR A 14 50.61 9.36 27.90
CA THR A 14 49.18 9.45 28.21
C THR A 14 48.40 9.91 26.97
N LEU A 15 48.87 10.96 26.30
CA LEU A 15 48.25 11.47 25.08
C LEU A 15 48.26 10.43 23.96
N GLN A 16 49.33 9.65 23.81
CA GLN A 16 49.41 8.56 22.84
C GLN A 16 48.35 7.48 23.12
N LYS A 17 48.15 7.13 24.40
CA LYS A 17 47.12 6.16 24.80
C LYS A 17 45.71 6.67 24.47
N GLU A 18 45.40 7.91 24.87
CA GLU A 18 44.11 8.54 24.57
C GLU A 18 43.86 8.63 23.06
N HIS A 19 44.88 8.96 22.27
CA HIS A 19 44.80 8.97 20.82
C HIS A 19 44.47 7.57 20.25
N HIS A 20 45.11 6.52 20.75
CA HIS A 20 44.85 5.16 20.28
C HIS A 20 43.43 4.69 20.64
N GLU A 21 42.93 5.09 21.82
CA GLU A 21 41.56 4.81 22.24
C GLU A 21 40.54 5.55 21.37
N ALA A 22 40.76 6.84 21.10
CA ALA A 22 39.92 7.62 20.20
C ALA A 22 39.90 7.05 18.79
N GLN A 23 41.05 6.60 18.28
CA GLN A 23 41.15 6.01 16.95
C GLN A 23 40.40 4.68 16.85
N ARG A 24 40.47 3.83 17.87
CA ARG A 24 39.65 2.60 17.92
C ARG A 24 38.15 2.91 17.94
N CYS A 25 37.75 3.92 18.71
CA CYS A 25 36.36 4.35 18.76
C CYS A 25 35.86 4.80 17.38
N MET A 26 36.67 5.59 16.66
CA MET A 26 36.38 5.98 15.28
C MET A 26 36.23 4.78 14.35
N ASP A 27 37.17 3.82 14.40
CA ASP A 27 37.10 2.62 13.55
C ASP A 27 35.82 1.80 13.79
N ASP A 28 35.38 1.71 15.05
CA ASP A 28 34.17 0.98 15.40
C ASP A 28 32.90 1.75 15.00
N MET A 29 32.93 3.08 15.11
CA MET A 29 31.87 3.95 14.59
C MET A 29 31.74 3.84 13.07
N ASP A 30 32.85 3.82 12.33
CA ASP A 30 32.83 3.70 10.86
C ASP A 30 32.25 2.35 10.41
N LYS A 31 32.58 1.25 11.12
CA LYS A 31 31.97 -0.07 10.86
C LYS A 31 30.47 -0.08 11.17
N ALA A 32 30.06 0.53 12.28
CA ALA A 32 28.66 0.64 12.65
C ALA A 32 27.87 1.46 11.63
N LEU A 33 28.45 2.57 11.17
CA LEU A 33 27.87 3.44 10.14
C LEU A 33 27.73 2.70 8.82
N THR A 34 28.77 2.01 8.37
CA THR A 34 28.73 1.19 7.15
C THR A 34 27.64 0.12 7.23
N THR A 35 27.49 -0.52 8.40
CA THR A 35 26.43 -1.51 8.62
C THR A 35 25.04 -0.87 8.56
N ALA A 36 24.86 0.28 9.21
CA ALA A 36 23.60 1.01 9.18
C ALA A 36 23.22 1.45 7.76
N ASP A 37 24.18 1.96 6.98
CA ASP A 37 23.99 2.40 5.60
C ASP A 37 23.56 1.25 4.67
N ASN A 38 24.19 0.08 4.84
CA ASN A 38 23.79 -1.15 4.13
C ASN A 38 22.36 -1.58 4.51
N CYS A 39 22.00 -1.51 5.80
CA CYS A 39 20.64 -1.83 6.26
C CYS A 39 19.60 -0.86 5.71
N ILE A 40 19.90 0.44 5.68
CA ILE A 40 19.03 1.48 5.10
C ILE A 40 18.81 1.19 3.62
N THR A 41 19.89 0.93 2.87
CA THR A 41 19.81 0.61 1.44
C THR A 41 18.94 -0.62 1.17
N ALA A 42 19.10 -1.69 1.96
CA ALA A 42 18.28 -2.90 1.84
C ALA A 42 16.80 -2.65 2.18
N LEU A 43 16.54 -1.82 3.18
CA LEU A 43 15.17 -1.44 3.57
C LEU A 43 14.50 -0.59 2.48
N GLU A 44 15.22 0.38 1.90
CA GLU A 44 14.72 1.20 0.80
C GLU A 44 14.37 0.35 -0.43
N ALA A 45 15.22 -0.61 -0.79
CA ALA A 45 14.94 -1.56 -1.86
C ALA A 45 13.64 -2.35 -1.59
N THR A 46 13.50 -2.90 -0.38
CA THR A 46 12.30 -3.65 0.04
C THR A 46 11.04 -2.78 -0.01
N CYS A 47 11.12 -1.54 0.46
CA CYS A 47 10.02 -0.58 0.42
C CYS A 47 9.58 -0.27 -1.02
N ASN A 48 10.52 -0.10 -1.95
CA ASN A 48 10.22 0.15 -3.36
C ASN A 48 9.57 -1.06 -4.04
N GLU A 49 10.01 -2.27 -3.73
CA GLU A 49 9.40 -3.51 -4.20
C GLU A 49 7.96 -3.64 -3.69
N LEU A 50 7.75 -3.42 -2.38
CA LEU A 50 6.42 -3.44 -1.78
C LEU A 50 5.49 -2.38 -2.38
N HIS A 51 6.00 -1.17 -2.61
CA HIS A 51 5.23 -0.08 -3.21
C HIS A 51 4.73 -0.48 -4.61
N THR A 52 5.63 -1.03 -5.42
CA THR A 52 5.31 -1.49 -6.79
C THR A 52 4.31 -2.64 -6.77
N ALA A 53 4.52 -3.65 -5.92
CA ALA A 53 3.62 -4.78 -5.78
C ALA A 53 2.21 -4.34 -5.30
N ASN A 54 2.15 -3.40 -4.36
CA ASN A 54 0.88 -2.84 -3.88
C ASN A 54 0.14 -2.10 -4.99
N GLY A 55 0.85 -1.30 -5.79
CA GLY A 55 0.28 -0.63 -6.97
C GLY A 55 -0.34 -1.61 -7.97
N LEU A 56 0.39 -2.69 -8.30
CA LEU A 56 -0.11 -3.74 -9.19
C LEU A 56 -1.35 -4.46 -8.61
N LEU A 57 -1.33 -4.78 -7.32
CA LEU A 57 -2.46 -5.43 -6.65
C LEU A 57 -3.70 -4.52 -6.63
N ARG A 58 -3.54 -3.22 -6.38
CA ARG A 58 -4.64 -2.25 -6.44
C ARG A 58 -5.25 -2.18 -7.83
N ALA A 59 -4.42 -2.09 -8.87
CA ALA A 59 -4.90 -2.10 -10.25
C ALA A 59 -5.69 -3.38 -10.57
N LYS A 60 -5.15 -4.55 -10.17
CA LYS A 60 -5.82 -5.84 -10.37
C LYS A 60 -7.15 -5.94 -9.62
N VAL A 61 -7.23 -5.45 -8.38
CA VAL A 61 -8.48 -5.44 -7.60
C VAL A 61 -9.52 -4.55 -8.28
N CYS A 62 -9.13 -3.35 -8.71
CA CYS A 62 -10.03 -2.45 -9.44
C CYS A 62 -10.60 -3.12 -10.70
N ASP A 63 -9.73 -3.78 -11.49
CA ASP A 63 -10.14 -4.50 -12.69
C ASP A 63 -11.08 -5.66 -12.38
N LEU A 64 -10.79 -6.44 -11.34
CA LEU A 64 -11.64 -7.56 -10.92
C LEU A 64 -13.00 -7.09 -10.41
N GLU A 65 -13.05 -6.01 -9.63
CA GLU A 65 -14.30 -5.40 -9.18
C GLU A 65 -15.12 -4.87 -10.34
N GLY A 66 -14.46 -4.18 -11.29
CA GLY A 66 -15.06 -3.70 -12.53
C GLY A 66 -15.65 -4.84 -13.34
N CYS A 67 -14.88 -5.91 -13.59
CA CYS A 67 -15.33 -7.08 -14.33
C CYS A 67 -16.48 -7.82 -13.63
N SER A 68 -16.39 -7.99 -12.32
CA SER A 68 -17.40 -8.66 -11.49
C SER A 68 -18.74 -7.91 -11.52
N ARG A 69 -18.71 -6.58 -11.57
CA ARG A 69 -19.91 -5.73 -11.55
C ARG A 69 -20.32 -5.19 -12.91
N ARG A 70 -19.62 -5.56 -13.99
CA ARG A 70 -19.81 -4.98 -15.34
C ARG A 70 -21.23 -5.12 -15.89
N LEU A 71 -21.95 -6.17 -15.51
CA LEU A 71 -23.33 -6.41 -15.93
C LEU A 71 -24.36 -5.99 -14.88
N ASN A 72 -23.92 -5.38 -13.77
CA ASN A 72 -24.82 -4.91 -12.74
C ASN A 72 -25.24 -3.47 -13.04
N ILE A 73 -26.54 -3.21 -12.92
CA ILE A 73 -27.10 -1.86 -12.96
C ILE A 73 -27.71 -1.53 -11.61
N ARG A 74 -27.66 -0.25 -11.22
CA ARG A 74 -28.34 0.26 -10.02
C ARG A 74 -29.46 1.19 -10.45
N ILE A 75 -30.69 0.83 -10.08
CA ILE A 75 -31.88 1.63 -10.33
C ILE A 75 -32.21 2.37 -9.03
N VAL A 76 -32.38 3.69 -9.10
CA VAL A 76 -32.68 4.56 -7.96
C VAL A 76 -34.03 5.26 -8.18
N GLY A 77 -34.72 5.60 -7.10
CA GLY A 77 -36.03 6.29 -7.16
C GLY A 77 -37.25 5.36 -7.27
N ILE A 78 -37.07 4.04 -7.10
CA ILE A 78 -38.19 3.09 -7.00
C ILE A 78 -38.75 3.13 -5.57
N LYS A 79 -40.02 3.52 -5.44
CA LYS A 79 -40.71 3.53 -4.15
C LYS A 79 -40.71 2.14 -3.53
N GLU A 80 -40.61 2.10 -2.20
CA GLU A 80 -40.59 0.85 -1.45
C GLU A 80 -41.95 0.14 -1.54
N GLY A 81 -41.92 -1.19 -1.72
CA GLY A 81 -43.12 -2.01 -1.88
C GLY A 81 -43.67 -2.13 -3.32
N GLU A 82 -43.24 -1.28 -4.26
CA GLU A 82 -43.71 -1.33 -5.67
C GLU A 82 -43.36 -2.65 -6.39
N GLU A 83 -42.31 -3.33 -5.92
CA GLU A 83 -41.84 -4.61 -6.45
C GLU A 83 -42.61 -5.82 -5.90
N ASP A 84 -43.45 -5.63 -4.88
CA ASP A 84 -44.15 -6.68 -4.13
C ASP A 84 -43.23 -7.83 -3.65
N GLY A 85 -41.98 -7.50 -3.29
CA GLY A 85 -40.98 -8.49 -2.87
C GLY A 85 -40.40 -9.35 -4.01
N HIS A 86 -40.78 -9.09 -5.27
CA HIS A 86 -40.34 -9.83 -6.45
C HIS A 86 -39.50 -8.96 -7.42
N PRO A 87 -38.34 -8.43 -7.00
CA PRO A 87 -37.53 -7.52 -7.82
C PRO A 87 -37.06 -8.17 -9.15
N THR A 88 -36.81 -9.48 -9.17
CA THR A 88 -36.38 -10.20 -10.39
C THR A 88 -37.47 -10.24 -11.46
N GLU A 89 -38.75 -10.20 -11.08
CA GLU A 89 -39.89 -10.17 -12.00
C GLU A 89 -40.34 -8.74 -12.34
N PHE A 90 -40.09 -7.82 -11.42
CA PHE A 90 -40.41 -6.40 -11.60
C PHE A 90 -39.51 -5.72 -12.63
N VAL A 91 -38.18 -5.85 -12.52
CA VAL A 91 -37.22 -5.13 -13.36
C VAL A 91 -37.34 -5.44 -14.86
N PRO A 92 -37.57 -6.69 -15.32
CA PRO A 92 -37.75 -6.99 -16.74
C PRO A 92 -39.01 -6.34 -17.36
N ARG A 93 -39.99 -5.95 -16.54
CA ARG A 93 -41.19 -5.21 -16.97
C ARG A 93 -40.94 -3.70 -16.95
N LEU A 94 -40.33 -3.21 -15.87
CA LEU A 94 -40.05 -1.79 -15.67
C LEU A 94 -39.16 -1.20 -16.78
N ILE A 95 -38.04 -1.86 -17.11
CA ILE A 95 -37.06 -1.28 -18.03
C ILE A 95 -37.65 -1.04 -19.43
N PRO A 96 -38.34 -2.02 -20.07
CA PRO A 96 -38.98 -1.78 -21.36
C PRO A 96 -40.12 -0.77 -21.31
N GLU A 97 -40.82 -0.63 -20.18
CA GLU A 97 -41.86 0.40 -20.02
C GLU A 97 -41.27 1.81 -19.98
N LEU A 98 -40.13 1.99 -19.30
CA LEU A 98 -39.45 3.28 -19.20
C LEU A 98 -38.69 3.67 -20.47
N LEU A 99 -38.02 2.71 -21.10
CA LEU A 99 -37.14 2.96 -22.24
C LEU A 99 -37.81 2.70 -23.60
N GLY A 100 -39.07 2.28 -23.62
CA GLY A 100 -39.83 1.96 -24.82
C GLY A 100 -39.70 0.50 -25.24
N ARG A 101 -40.82 -0.21 -25.33
CA ARG A 101 -40.87 -1.66 -25.57
C ARG A 101 -40.27 -2.05 -26.92
N ASP A 102 -40.41 -1.19 -27.93
CA ASP A 102 -39.89 -1.43 -29.29
C ASP A 102 -38.35 -1.47 -29.35
N ASN A 103 -37.67 -0.92 -28.34
CA ASN A 103 -36.20 -0.98 -28.24
C ASN A 103 -35.68 -2.36 -27.79
N PHE A 104 -36.57 -3.28 -27.42
CA PHE A 104 -36.21 -4.60 -26.90
C PHE A 104 -36.78 -5.70 -27.81
N SER A 105 -35.97 -6.21 -28.72
CA SER A 105 -36.34 -7.33 -29.61
C SER A 105 -36.48 -8.67 -28.87
N LYS A 106 -35.99 -8.77 -27.63
CA LYS A 106 -36.09 -9.95 -26.76
C LYS A 106 -36.36 -9.52 -25.32
N PRO A 107 -37.06 -10.35 -24.53
CA PRO A 107 -37.22 -10.09 -23.10
C PRO A 107 -35.87 -9.98 -22.38
N LEU A 108 -35.78 -9.04 -21.43
CA LEU A 108 -34.62 -8.91 -20.57
C LEU A 108 -34.47 -10.14 -19.68
N LYS A 109 -33.26 -10.69 -19.65
CA LYS A 109 -32.89 -11.77 -18.75
C LYS A 109 -32.16 -11.18 -17.56
N ILE A 110 -32.63 -11.51 -16.36
CA ILE A 110 -32.05 -11.04 -15.10
C ILE A 110 -31.67 -12.27 -14.27
N ASP A 111 -30.39 -12.37 -13.94
CA ASP A 111 -29.88 -13.46 -13.11
C ASP A 111 -30.27 -13.26 -11.64
N ARG A 112 -30.16 -12.01 -11.16
CA ARG A 112 -30.50 -11.64 -9.79
C ARG A 112 -30.87 -10.16 -9.69
N ALA A 113 -31.94 -9.85 -8.97
CA ALA A 113 -32.27 -8.50 -8.54
C ALA A 113 -32.56 -8.49 -7.03
N HIS A 114 -32.19 -7.40 -6.37
CA HIS A 114 -32.39 -7.20 -4.93
C HIS A 114 -32.31 -5.70 -4.63
N ARG A 115 -32.92 -5.28 -3.52
CA ARG A 115 -32.66 -3.95 -2.97
C ARG A 115 -31.29 -3.92 -2.31
N SER A 116 -30.58 -2.81 -2.46
CA SER A 116 -29.37 -2.57 -1.66
C SER A 116 -29.78 -2.40 -0.20
N LEU A 117 -29.03 -3.05 0.69
CA LEU A 117 -29.09 -2.79 2.14
C LEU A 117 -28.67 -1.34 2.45
#